data_AF-A0A504BTS1-F1
#
_entry.id   AF-A0A504BTS1-F1
#
_cell.length_a   1.000
_cell.length_b   1.000
_cell.length_c   1.000
_cell.angle_alpha   90.00
_cell.angle_beta   90.00
_cell.angle_gamma   90.00
#
_symmetry.space_group_name_H-M   'P 1'
#
loop_
_entity.id
_entity.type
_entity.pdbx_description
1 polymer ?
#
loop_
_entity_poly.entity_id
_entity_poly.type
_entity_poly.pdbx_seq_one_letter_code
_entity_poly.pdbx_strand_id
1 'polypeptide(L)'
;MAKVTQSDDADEAEEAASASSLTLLAPALWKRLSEASTSEDLATAWLALQCSMIPGASKGIVLVEARGGMRLLSAWPEANDEPADLKSTTELALSERRAVARGATADSVASPSVAFPILLDDAVIAVVAVGIAVAKPSQAKEAMRAAIRQIQWGSAWLRDHLRGQRASTNVRQLDRSRATLDLIASVLEHQRFAPATMAAATELAIRFDCARVSIGFTRRGSARIAAISHTAQFGRQMGLVRAIGAAMDEAIDQRCSILYPIGVDEPIATHAHGEVARLQHDGQVLTVPMFVVDAFVGAITFERRRGHAFEPEIVQILDMIATAIGPILNEKRLNDRWLIFKIGESLWQQIKRLLGPGYTGRKLAAIGLAAAAAFGYFATDTYRVNADAQIEGSVRRAIISSYDGFIQEAKARAGDVVKSGDELATLEDRELALERLRWATQRQQYSFEYDKALATRQPATINVVKSQIDQADAQLKLIDEQIGRTRIVAPFDGLVVSGDLSQRIGGSVSRGELLYEIAPLTDYRVVMQVDERQIADVSEGQKGEVIFASLPEEHFELTVGKITPVAQAKDGKNLFQVEGSLTQTSPRLRPGMIGVAKIAIDQRRLVSIWARPVLEWWRLASWRWMP
;
A
#
# COMPACT_ATOMS: atom_id res chain seq x y z
N MET A 1 21.95 -108.03 -4.38
CA MET A 1 21.04 -107.06 -5.03
C MET A 1 19.62 -107.34 -4.54
N ALA A 2 19.16 -106.63 -3.51
CA ALA A 2 17.76 -106.57 -3.08
C ALA A 2 17.68 -105.63 -1.86
N LYS A 3 17.89 -104.32 -2.07
CA LYS A 3 17.68 -103.29 -1.03
C LYS A 3 17.64 -101.86 -1.59
N VAL A 4 16.81 -101.55 -2.61
CA VAL A 4 16.53 -100.16 -3.05
C VAL A 4 15.17 -100.04 -3.75
N THR A 5 14.06 -100.49 -3.16
CA THR A 5 12.72 -100.29 -3.78
C THR A 5 11.60 -99.99 -2.80
N GLN A 6 11.89 -99.81 -1.51
CA GLN A 6 10.84 -99.64 -0.49
C GLN A 6 10.65 -98.20 0.01
N SER A 7 11.49 -97.24 -0.41
CA SER A 7 11.28 -95.81 -0.09
C SER A 7 10.48 -95.06 -1.16
N ASP A 8 10.62 -95.41 -2.45
CA ASP A 8 9.90 -94.73 -3.54
C ASP A 8 8.38 -95.02 -3.51
N ASP A 9 7.98 -96.26 -3.16
CA ASP A 9 6.55 -96.64 -3.08
C ASP A 9 5.81 -95.97 -1.89
N ALA A 10 6.54 -95.52 -0.87
CA ALA A 10 5.97 -94.83 0.28
C ALA A 10 5.74 -93.33 -0.01
N ASP A 11 6.68 -92.67 -0.70
CA ASP A 11 6.55 -91.28 -1.16
C ASP A 11 5.47 -91.15 -2.26
N GLU A 12 5.38 -92.10 -3.21
CA GLU A 12 4.33 -92.09 -4.24
C GLU A 12 2.93 -92.32 -3.65
N ALA A 13 2.80 -93.13 -2.58
CA ALA A 13 1.54 -93.33 -1.88
C ALA A 13 1.09 -92.12 -1.05
N GLU A 14 2.04 -91.35 -0.49
CA GLU A 14 1.79 -90.13 0.27
C GLU A 14 1.43 -88.95 -0.67
N GLU A 15 2.07 -88.83 -1.83
CA GLU A 15 1.70 -87.88 -2.91
C GLU A 15 0.33 -88.19 -3.53
N ALA A 16 0.00 -89.47 -3.75
CA ALA A 16 -1.30 -89.87 -4.28
C ALA A 16 -2.46 -89.63 -3.28
N ALA A 17 -2.21 -89.82 -1.97
CA ALA A 17 -3.18 -89.52 -0.90
C ALA A 17 -3.40 -88.01 -0.74
N SER A 18 -2.34 -87.21 -0.87
CA SER A 18 -2.37 -85.74 -0.90
C SER A 18 -3.22 -85.20 -2.06
N ALA A 19 -2.98 -85.67 -3.29
CA ALA A 19 -3.73 -85.27 -4.49
C ALA A 19 -5.22 -85.67 -4.45
N SER A 20 -5.52 -86.82 -3.85
CA SER A 20 -6.89 -87.31 -3.60
C SER A 20 -7.65 -86.48 -2.55
N SER A 21 -6.97 -85.94 -1.54
CA SER A 21 -7.58 -85.10 -0.50
C SER A 21 -7.92 -83.68 -0.98
N LEU A 22 -7.08 -83.12 -1.87
CA LEU A 22 -7.26 -81.80 -2.48
C LEU A 22 -8.45 -81.75 -3.45
N THR A 23 -8.75 -82.85 -4.14
CA THR A 23 -9.92 -82.96 -5.04
C THR A 23 -11.25 -83.02 -4.28
N LEU A 24 -11.28 -83.55 -3.06
CA LEU A 24 -12.46 -83.55 -2.17
C LEU A 24 -12.75 -82.17 -1.54
N LEU A 25 -11.72 -81.32 -1.38
CA LEU A 25 -11.82 -79.98 -0.77
C LEU A 25 -12.17 -78.85 -1.76
N ALA A 26 -12.19 -79.14 -3.07
CA ALA A 26 -12.43 -78.13 -4.11
C ALA A 26 -13.75 -77.33 -3.93
N PRO A 27 -14.91 -77.93 -3.60
CA PRO A 27 -16.15 -77.17 -3.40
C PRO A 27 -16.06 -76.17 -2.23
N ALA A 28 -15.34 -76.53 -1.16
CA ALA A 28 -15.14 -75.66 0.00
C ALA A 28 -14.22 -74.47 -0.33
N LEU A 29 -13.16 -74.72 -1.12
CA LEU A 29 -12.27 -73.65 -1.60
C LEU A 29 -12.98 -72.69 -2.56
N TRP A 30 -13.83 -73.18 -3.46
CA TRP A 30 -14.65 -72.34 -4.35
C TRP A 30 -15.62 -71.46 -3.56
N LYS A 31 -16.26 -72.00 -2.52
CA LYS A 31 -17.12 -71.22 -1.62
C LYS A 31 -16.32 -70.12 -0.89
N ARG A 32 -15.17 -70.48 -0.31
CA ARG A 32 -14.28 -69.54 0.38
C ARG A 32 -13.76 -68.44 -0.56
N LEU A 33 -13.48 -68.78 -1.82
CA LEU A 33 -13.10 -67.80 -2.86
C LEU A 33 -14.22 -66.81 -3.17
N SER A 34 -15.47 -67.28 -3.27
CA SER A 34 -16.62 -66.42 -3.59
C SER A 34 -17.09 -65.54 -2.42
N GLU A 35 -16.89 -65.98 -1.18
CA GLU A 35 -17.34 -65.29 0.04
C GLU A 35 -16.23 -64.45 0.70
N ALA A 36 -15.01 -64.47 0.15
CA ALA A 36 -13.87 -63.78 0.74
C ALA A 36 -14.07 -62.25 0.75
N SER A 37 -14.02 -61.66 1.94
CA SER A 37 -14.07 -60.21 2.17
C SER A 37 -12.69 -59.57 2.32
N THR A 38 -11.67 -60.36 2.69
CA THR A 38 -10.29 -59.93 2.83
C THR A 38 -9.44 -60.41 1.65
N SER A 39 -8.40 -59.63 1.31
CA SER A 39 -7.47 -60.01 0.23
C SER A 39 -6.68 -61.27 0.57
N GLU A 40 -6.39 -61.49 1.86
CA GLU A 40 -5.63 -62.65 2.37
C GLU A 40 -6.45 -63.94 2.26
N ASP A 41 -7.73 -63.92 2.65
CA ASP A 41 -8.62 -65.09 2.50
C ASP A 41 -8.85 -65.44 1.03
N LEU A 42 -9.04 -64.42 0.19
CA LEU A 42 -9.21 -64.60 -1.25
C LEU A 42 -7.95 -65.18 -1.88
N ALA A 43 -6.78 -64.61 -1.57
CA ALA A 43 -5.50 -65.07 -2.12
C ALA A 43 -5.18 -66.50 -1.67
N THR A 44 -5.49 -66.87 -0.42
CA THR A 44 -5.28 -68.21 0.12
C THR A 44 -6.16 -69.24 -0.59
N ALA A 45 -7.46 -68.99 -0.69
CA ALA A 45 -8.39 -69.89 -1.38
C ALA A 45 -8.08 -70.00 -2.88
N TRP A 46 -7.75 -68.87 -3.52
CA TRP A 46 -7.38 -68.81 -4.93
C TRP A 46 -6.08 -69.56 -5.21
N LEU A 47 -5.03 -69.35 -4.40
CA LEU A 47 -3.73 -69.99 -4.59
C LEU A 47 -3.82 -71.51 -4.44
N ALA A 48 -4.55 -71.99 -3.43
CA ALA A 48 -4.80 -73.41 -3.23
C ALA A 48 -5.51 -74.05 -4.43
N LEU A 49 -6.52 -73.38 -4.99
CA LEU A 49 -7.21 -73.83 -6.22
C LEU A 49 -6.27 -73.85 -7.42
N GLN A 50 -5.45 -72.81 -7.62
CA GLN A 50 -4.46 -72.78 -8.70
C GLN A 50 -3.45 -73.91 -8.58
N CYS A 51 -2.88 -74.13 -7.40
CA CYS A 51 -1.94 -75.21 -7.16
C CYS A 51 -2.58 -76.59 -7.37
N SER A 52 -3.85 -76.80 -7.01
CA SER A 52 -4.54 -78.06 -7.31
C SER A 52 -4.80 -78.30 -8.80
N MET A 53 -4.90 -77.24 -9.61
CA MET A 53 -5.16 -77.31 -11.06
C MET A 53 -3.86 -77.38 -11.89
N ILE A 54 -2.70 -77.16 -11.28
CA ILE A 54 -1.39 -77.20 -11.94
C ILE A 54 -0.74 -78.55 -11.61
N PRO A 55 -0.55 -79.44 -12.62
CA PRO A 55 0.10 -80.73 -12.40
C PRO A 55 1.53 -80.54 -11.87
N GLY A 56 1.85 -81.22 -10.76
CA GLY A 56 3.16 -81.15 -10.11
C GLY A 56 3.39 -79.88 -9.29
N ALA A 57 2.39 -79.04 -9.00
CA ALA A 57 2.58 -77.91 -8.10
C ALA A 57 2.96 -78.39 -6.69
N SER A 58 4.12 -77.98 -6.21
CA SER A 58 4.65 -78.36 -4.90
C SER A 58 4.54 -77.23 -3.88
N LYS A 59 4.72 -75.98 -4.33
CA LYS A 59 4.66 -74.76 -3.50
C LYS A 59 4.12 -73.60 -4.31
N GLY A 60 3.48 -72.63 -3.67
CA GLY A 60 3.00 -71.41 -4.31
C GLY A 60 3.03 -70.21 -3.36
N ILE A 61 3.20 -69.01 -3.90
CA ILE A 61 3.10 -67.75 -3.16
C ILE A 61 2.39 -66.67 -3.97
N VAL A 62 1.67 -65.80 -3.27
CA VAL A 62 1.12 -64.55 -3.79
C VAL A 62 1.76 -63.39 -3.03
N LEU A 63 2.47 -62.54 -3.77
CA LEU A 63 3.02 -61.28 -3.27
C LEU A 63 2.14 -60.14 -3.78
N VAL A 64 1.89 -59.12 -2.95
CA VAL A 64 1.14 -57.91 -3.33
C VAL A 64 1.93 -56.66 -2.99
N GLU A 65 1.77 -55.61 -3.79
CA GLU A 65 2.43 -54.32 -3.60
C GLU A 65 2.07 -53.70 -2.23
N ALA A 66 3.09 -53.30 -1.48
CA ALA A 66 3.00 -52.59 -0.20
C ALA A 66 3.94 -51.37 -0.21
N ARG A 67 3.82 -50.48 0.79
CA ARG A 67 4.67 -49.27 0.90
C ARG A 67 6.15 -49.69 1.04
N GLY A 68 6.91 -49.60 -0.06
CA GLY A 68 8.35 -49.88 -0.10
C GLY A 68 8.76 -51.25 -0.66
N GLY A 69 7.83 -52.04 -1.24
CA GLY A 69 8.18 -53.32 -1.88
C GLY A 69 7.00 -54.27 -2.04
N MET A 70 7.28 -55.55 -2.26
CA MET A 70 6.26 -56.60 -2.32
C MET A 70 6.13 -57.28 -0.95
N ARG A 71 4.89 -57.47 -0.46
CA ARG A 71 4.58 -58.19 0.78
C ARG A 71 3.96 -59.56 0.45
N LEU A 72 4.36 -60.60 1.18
CA LEU A 72 3.68 -61.90 1.13
C LEU A 72 2.25 -61.77 1.62
N LEU A 73 1.29 -62.09 0.75
CA LEU A 73 -0.13 -62.10 1.04
C LEU A 73 -0.64 -63.50 1.36
N SER A 74 -0.08 -64.53 0.71
CA SER A 74 -0.44 -65.93 0.95
C SER A 74 0.66 -66.88 0.46
N ALA A 75 0.81 -68.02 1.12
CA ALA A 75 1.66 -69.15 0.69
C ALA A 75 0.89 -70.48 0.72
N TRP A 76 1.31 -71.43 -0.11
CA TRP A 76 0.73 -72.77 -0.23
C TRP A 76 1.84 -73.84 -0.35
N PRO A 77 1.80 -74.97 0.37
CA PRO A 77 0.95 -75.23 1.56
C PRO A 77 1.18 -74.16 2.65
N GLU A 78 0.22 -73.96 3.57
CA GLU A 78 0.26 -72.87 4.55
C GLU A 78 1.63 -72.79 5.26
N ALA A 79 2.39 -71.74 4.95
CA ALA A 79 3.70 -71.46 5.51
C ALA A 79 3.80 -69.95 5.76
N ASN A 80 4.31 -69.55 6.93
CA ASN A 80 4.43 -68.15 7.31
C ASN A 80 5.61 -67.42 6.64
N ASP A 81 6.49 -68.16 5.97
CA ASP A 81 7.71 -67.64 5.34
C ASP A 81 7.70 -67.76 3.82
N GLU A 82 8.31 -66.79 3.13
CA GLU A 82 8.52 -66.82 1.69
C GLU A 82 9.57 -67.90 1.34
N PRO A 83 9.24 -68.93 0.54
CA PRO A 83 10.21 -69.95 0.18
C PRO A 83 11.38 -69.34 -0.60
N ALA A 84 12.61 -69.55 -0.12
CA ALA A 84 13.83 -68.98 -0.70
C ALA A 84 13.99 -69.30 -2.20
N ASP A 85 13.50 -70.46 -2.63
CA ASP A 85 13.57 -70.92 -4.02
C ASP A 85 12.68 -70.09 -4.96
N LEU A 86 11.54 -69.57 -4.48
CA LEU A 86 10.59 -68.79 -5.29
C LEU A 86 10.91 -67.30 -5.31
N LYS A 87 11.59 -66.78 -4.29
CA LYS A 87 11.97 -65.37 -4.17
C LYS A 87 12.75 -64.84 -5.37
N SER A 88 13.72 -65.62 -5.83
CA SER A 88 14.54 -65.22 -6.98
C SER A 88 13.75 -65.17 -8.30
N THR A 89 12.72 -66.02 -8.42
CA THR A 89 11.84 -66.08 -9.61
C THR A 89 10.79 -64.97 -9.56
N THR A 90 10.29 -64.59 -8.38
CA THR A 90 9.39 -63.44 -8.21
C THR A 90 10.10 -62.11 -8.46
N GLU A 91 11.33 -61.92 -7.97
CA GLU A 91 12.15 -60.73 -8.22
C GLU A 91 12.41 -60.54 -9.72
N LEU A 92 12.72 -61.62 -10.44
CA LEU A 92 12.95 -61.59 -11.89
C LEU A 92 11.67 -61.26 -12.68
N ALA A 93 10.52 -61.81 -12.27
CA ALA A 93 9.23 -61.46 -12.88
C ALA A 93 8.82 -60.01 -12.59
N LEU A 94 9.17 -59.48 -11.42
CA LEU A 94 8.94 -58.09 -11.04
C LEU A 94 9.83 -57.14 -11.86
N SER A 95 11.11 -57.46 -12.06
CA SER A 95 12.04 -56.64 -12.84
C SER A 95 11.70 -56.65 -14.34
N GLU A 96 11.35 -57.81 -14.88
CA GLU A 96 11.07 -58.00 -16.30
C GLU A 96 9.63 -57.64 -16.69
N ARG A 97 8.73 -57.46 -15.71
CA ARG A 97 7.29 -57.17 -15.89
C ARG A 97 6.57 -58.13 -16.84
N ARG A 98 7.02 -59.39 -16.91
CA ARG A 98 6.44 -60.46 -17.73
C ARG A 98 6.52 -61.79 -17.01
N ALA A 99 5.79 -62.78 -17.50
CA ALA A 99 5.88 -64.14 -16.97
C ALA A 99 7.29 -64.70 -17.16
N VAL A 100 7.84 -65.28 -16.09
CA VAL A 100 9.18 -65.87 -16.05
C VAL A 100 9.08 -67.34 -15.67
N ALA A 101 9.84 -68.19 -16.35
CA ALA A 101 10.02 -69.59 -16.00
C ALA A 101 11.50 -69.85 -15.73
N ARG A 102 11.82 -70.39 -14.56
CA ARG A 102 13.16 -70.79 -14.15
C ARG A 102 13.22 -72.31 -14.06
N GLY A 103 13.94 -72.92 -15.00
CA GLY A 103 14.18 -74.37 -14.97
C GLY A 103 15.27 -74.75 -13.96
N ALA A 104 15.26 -76.00 -13.52
CA ALA A 104 16.37 -76.58 -12.77
C ALA A 104 17.62 -76.69 -13.67
N THR A 105 18.71 -76.03 -13.29
CA THR A 105 20.03 -76.23 -13.90
C THR A 105 20.68 -77.48 -13.31
N ALA A 106 21.53 -78.19 -14.07
CA ALA A 106 22.17 -79.44 -13.63
C ALA A 106 22.95 -79.33 -12.29
N ASP A 107 23.35 -78.12 -11.89
CA ASP A 107 24.07 -77.82 -10.65
C ASP A 107 23.22 -77.12 -9.55
N SER A 108 21.90 -76.97 -9.72
CA SER A 108 21.04 -76.32 -8.70
C SER A 108 20.03 -77.28 -8.07
N VAL A 109 19.95 -77.28 -6.74
CA VAL A 109 18.94 -77.98 -5.92
C VAL A 109 17.52 -77.37 -6.08
N ALA A 110 17.41 -76.23 -6.75
CA ALA A 110 16.15 -75.49 -6.90
C ALA A 110 15.18 -76.19 -7.87
N SER A 111 13.96 -76.48 -7.40
CA SER A 111 12.88 -77.01 -8.24
C SER A 111 12.48 -76.03 -9.36
N PRO A 112 12.06 -76.52 -10.53
CA PRO A 112 11.49 -75.66 -11.58
C PRO A 112 10.40 -74.75 -11.02
N SER A 113 10.46 -73.46 -11.33
CA SER A 113 9.49 -72.48 -10.82
C SER A 113 9.04 -71.52 -11.90
N VAL A 114 7.81 -71.03 -11.76
CA VAL A 114 7.23 -70.02 -12.63
C VAL A 114 6.74 -68.85 -11.79
N ALA A 115 6.86 -67.64 -12.30
CA ALA A 115 6.26 -66.46 -11.72
C ALA A 115 5.50 -65.66 -12.78
N PHE A 116 4.34 -65.15 -12.41
CA PHE A 116 3.46 -64.36 -13.25
C PHE A 116 3.15 -63.03 -12.56
N PRO A 117 3.57 -61.89 -13.13
CA PRO A 117 3.21 -60.58 -12.62
C PRO A 117 1.78 -60.21 -13.05
N ILE A 118 0.99 -59.74 -12.12
CA ILE A 118 -0.35 -59.19 -12.36
C ILE A 118 -0.19 -57.66 -12.49
N LEU A 119 -0.51 -57.15 -13.67
CA LEU A 119 -0.42 -55.72 -13.97
C LEU A 119 -1.80 -55.04 -13.92
N LEU A 120 -1.80 -53.80 -13.42
CA LEU A 120 -2.91 -52.85 -13.51
C LEU A 120 -2.33 -51.50 -13.93
N ASP A 121 -2.80 -50.93 -15.04
CA ASP A 121 -2.31 -49.66 -15.60
C ASP A 121 -0.77 -49.57 -15.69
N ASP A 122 -0.14 -50.63 -16.24
CA ASP A 122 1.32 -50.81 -16.41
C ASP A 122 2.16 -50.92 -15.12
N ALA A 123 1.53 -50.92 -13.94
CA ALA A 123 2.17 -51.21 -12.65
C ALA A 123 1.93 -52.67 -12.22
N VAL A 124 2.97 -53.33 -11.69
CA VAL A 124 2.84 -54.68 -11.12
C VAL A 124 2.24 -54.56 -9.72
N ILE A 125 1.00 -55.04 -9.56
CA ILE A 125 0.25 -54.93 -8.30
C ILE A 125 0.36 -56.19 -7.44
N ALA A 126 0.65 -57.32 -8.07
CA ALA A 126 0.85 -58.60 -7.43
C ALA A 126 1.76 -59.48 -8.27
N VAL A 127 2.47 -60.42 -7.66
CA VAL A 127 3.26 -61.45 -8.35
C VAL A 127 2.88 -62.80 -7.75
N VAL A 128 2.53 -63.75 -8.61
CA VAL A 128 2.22 -65.12 -8.20
C VAL A 128 3.35 -66.02 -8.66
N ALA A 129 3.92 -66.81 -7.75
CA ALA A 129 4.93 -67.80 -8.11
C ALA A 129 4.53 -69.20 -7.66
N VAL A 130 4.84 -70.20 -8.48
CA VAL A 130 4.54 -71.61 -8.22
C VAL A 130 5.77 -72.45 -8.54
N GLY A 131 6.17 -73.29 -7.60
CA GLY A 131 7.18 -74.33 -7.76
C GLY A 131 6.53 -75.62 -8.27
N ILE A 132 7.19 -76.27 -9.22
CA ILE A 132 6.67 -77.45 -9.93
C ILE A 132 7.66 -78.60 -9.73
N ALA A 133 7.23 -79.66 -9.07
CA ALA A 133 7.90 -80.95 -9.02
C ALA A 133 7.68 -81.69 -10.35
N VAL A 134 8.77 -82.17 -10.96
CA VAL A 134 8.73 -82.85 -12.25
C VAL A 134 9.58 -84.10 -12.18
N ALA A 135 9.00 -85.27 -12.49
CA ALA A 135 9.69 -86.56 -12.43
C ALA A 135 10.80 -86.71 -13.50
N LYS A 136 10.70 -86.00 -14.64
CA LYS A 136 11.71 -86.01 -15.72
C LYS A 136 12.06 -84.59 -16.19
N PRO A 137 13.35 -84.21 -16.25
CA PRO A 137 13.77 -82.88 -16.70
C PRO A 137 13.27 -82.47 -18.09
N SER A 138 13.05 -83.45 -18.98
CA SER A 138 12.51 -83.21 -20.34
C SER A 138 11.06 -82.69 -20.36
N GLN A 139 10.28 -82.98 -19.32
CA GLN A 139 8.88 -82.54 -19.19
C GLN A 139 8.73 -81.18 -18.50
N ALA A 140 9.79 -80.69 -17.85
CA ALA A 140 9.72 -79.47 -17.04
C ALA A 140 9.32 -78.23 -17.86
N LYS A 141 9.78 -78.14 -19.12
CA LYS A 141 9.44 -77.02 -20.01
C LYS A 141 7.95 -76.97 -20.36
N GLU A 142 7.33 -78.13 -20.55
CA GLU A 142 5.92 -78.23 -20.88
C GLU A 142 5.04 -77.99 -19.64
N ALA A 143 5.42 -78.55 -18.49
CA ALA A 143 4.78 -78.30 -17.21
C ALA A 143 4.81 -76.81 -16.81
N MET A 144 5.96 -76.14 -16.93
CA MET A 144 6.08 -74.70 -16.66
C MET A 144 5.21 -73.84 -17.59
N ARG A 145 5.11 -74.20 -18.88
CA ARG A 145 4.22 -73.51 -19.83
C ARG A 145 2.75 -73.72 -19.49
N ALA A 146 2.36 -74.92 -19.10
CA ALA A 146 1.00 -75.22 -18.65
C ALA A 146 0.65 -74.43 -17.38
N ALA A 147 1.56 -74.38 -16.41
CA ALA A 147 1.40 -73.61 -15.18
C ALA A 147 1.25 -72.10 -15.46
N ILE A 148 2.09 -71.50 -16.31
CA ILE A 148 1.95 -70.08 -16.68
C ILE A 148 0.60 -69.81 -17.33
N ARG A 149 0.13 -70.67 -18.24
CA ARG A 149 -1.20 -70.51 -18.87
C ARG A 149 -2.31 -70.58 -17.83
N GLN A 150 -2.25 -71.54 -16.91
CA GLN A 150 -3.24 -71.70 -15.85
C GLN A 150 -3.27 -70.48 -14.92
N ILE A 151 -2.09 -70.02 -14.47
CA ILE A 151 -1.97 -68.81 -13.64
C ILE A 151 -2.48 -67.59 -14.40
N GLN A 152 -2.17 -67.46 -15.69
CA GLN A 152 -2.65 -66.35 -16.51
C GLN A 152 -4.18 -66.30 -16.57
N TRP A 153 -4.84 -67.43 -16.85
CA TRP A 153 -6.30 -67.52 -16.83
C TRP A 153 -6.89 -67.27 -15.43
N GLY A 154 -6.28 -67.88 -14.41
CA GLY A 154 -6.69 -67.76 -13.02
C GLY A 154 -6.54 -66.36 -12.43
N SER A 155 -5.52 -65.61 -12.87
CA SER A 155 -5.14 -64.31 -12.30
C SER A 155 -6.22 -63.24 -12.43
N ALA A 156 -7.20 -63.43 -13.32
CA ALA A 156 -8.30 -62.51 -13.52
C ALA A 156 -9.11 -62.26 -12.23
N TRP A 157 -9.36 -63.29 -11.42
CA TRP A 157 -10.10 -63.19 -10.16
C TRP A 157 -9.36 -62.35 -9.12
N LEU A 158 -8.06 -62.65 -8.93
CA LEU A 158 -7.20 -61.92 -8.01
C LEU A 158 -7.02 -60.46 -8.47
N ARG A 159 -6.84 -60.23 -9.78
CA ARG A 159 -6.74 -58.90 -10.38
C ARG A 159 -8.01 -58.07 -10.19
N ASP A 160 -9.19 -58.66 -10.41
CA ASP A 160 -10.46 -57.96 -10.27
C ASP A 160 -10.73 -57.54 -8.81
N HIS A 161 -10.47 -58.43 -7.86
CA HIS A 161 -10.61 -58.12 -6.44
C HIS A 161 -9.65 -57.00 -5.99
N LEU A 162 -8.37 -57.09 -6.37
CA LEU A 162 -7.37 -56.06 -6.05
C LEU A 162 -7.70 -54.71 -6.72
N ARG A 163 -8.26 -54.73 -7.94
CA ARG A 163 -8.76 -53.53 -8.63
C ARG A 163 -9.94 -52.91 -7.89
N GLY A 164 -10.92 -53.71 -7.48
CA GLY A 164 -12.09 -53.27 -6.71
C GLY A 164 -11.70 -52.62 -5.38
N GLN A 165 -10.75 -53.19 -4.65
CA GLN A 165 -10.23 -52.61 -3.42
C GLN A 165 -9.55 -51.25 -3.64
N ARG A 166 -8.69 -51.12 -4.66
CA ARG A 166 -8.06 -49.84 -5.03
C ARG A 166 -9.09 -48.79 -5.43
N ALA A 167 -10.08 -49.17 -6.24
CA ALA A 167 -11.15 -48.27 -6.66
C ALA A 167 -11.97 -47.76 -5.46
N SER A 168 -12.34 -48.63 -4.52
CA SER A 168 -13.09 -48.22 -3.31
C SER A 168 -12.30 -47.28 -2.39
N THR A 169 -10.97 -47.42 -2.37
CA THR A 169 -10.07 -46.56 -1.60
C THR A 169 -9.94 -45.19 -2.27
N ASN A 170 -9.80 -45.17 -3.60
CA ASN A 170 -9.73 -43.94 -4.40
C ASN A 170 -11.04 -43.14 -4.34
N VAL A 171 -12.21 -43.80 -4.42
CA VAL A 171 -13.51 -43.12 -4.31
C VAL A 171 -13.64 -42.45 -2.93
N ARG A 172 -13.30 -43.17 -1.84
CA ARG A 172 -13.28 -42.59 -0.50
C ARG A 172 -12.30 -41.41 -0.38
N GLN A 173 -11.15 -41.47 -1.03
CA GLN A 173 -10.17 -40.38 -1.05
C GLN A 173 -10.66 -39.15 -1.86
N LEU A 174 -11.37 -39.37 -2.96
CA LEU A 174 -11.99 -38.31 -3.77
C LEU A 174 -13.12 -37.62 -3.00
N ASP A 175 -13.97 -38.38 -2.31
CA ASP A 175 -15.04 -37.83 -1.48
C ASP A 175 -14.48 -36.97 -0.32
N ARG A 176 -13.39 -37.42 0.32
CA ARG A 176 -12.66 -36.64 1.34
C ARG A 176 -12.08 -35.32 0.78
N SER A 177 -11.51 -35.37 -0.42
CA SER A 177 -10.92 -34.19 -1.08
C SER A 177 -12.00 -33.18 -1.48
N ARG A 178 -13.13 -33.66 -2.02
CA ARG A 178 -14.28 -32.83 -2.36
C ARG A 178 -14.83 -32.12 -1.12
N ALA A 179 -14.93 -32.82 0.01
CA ALA A 179 -15.42 -32.24 1.24
C ALA A 179 -14.60 -31.06 1.76
N THR A 180 -13.28 -31.17 1.64
CA THR A 180 -12.36 -30.09 2.01
C THR A 180 -12.49 -28.90 1.05
N LEU A 181 -12.61 -29.17 -0.26
CA LEU A 181 -12.76 -28.13 -1.28
C LEU A 181 -14.07 -27.33 -1.17
N ASP A 182 -15.20 -28.00 -0.92
CA ASP A 182 -16.49 -27.33 -0.73
C ASP A 182 -16.43 -26.37 0.48
N LEU A 183 -15.79 -26.80 1.58
CA LEU A 183 -15.65 -25.97 2.78
C LEU A 183 -14.72 -24.77 2.54
N ILE A 184 -13.61 -24.96 1.82
CA ILE A 184 -12.73 -23.87 1.41
C ILE A 184 -13.51 -22.86 0.55
N ALA A 185 -14.29 -23.35 -0.41
CA ALA A 185 -15.10 -22.50 -1.27
C ALA A 185 -16.11 -21.67 -0.47
N SER A 186 -16.83 -22.29 0.47
CA SER A 186 -17.76 -21.61 1.39
C SER A 186 -17.08 -20.52 2.22
N VAL A 187 -15.89 -20.80 2.77
CA VAL A 187 -15.10 -19.80 3.52
C VAL A 187 -14.65 -18.64 2.63
N LEU A 188 -14.24 -18.93 1.40
CA LEU A 188 -13.74 -17.94 0.46
C LEU A 188 -14.84 -17.02 -0.09
N GLU A 189 -16.06 -17.53 -0.27
CA GLU A 189 -17.23 -16.79 -0.75
C GLU A 189 -17.50 -15.53 0.10
N HIS A 190 -17.31 -15.64 1.41
CA HIS A 190 -17.49 -14.52 2.33
C HIS A 190 -16.26 -13.61 2.39
N GLN A 191 -16.40 -12.33 2.04
CA GLN A 191 -15.29 -11.36 2.07
C GLN A 191 -14.79 -11.04 3.48
N ARG A 192 -15.71 -10.96 4.46
CA ARG A 192 -15.40 -10.60 5.85
C ARG A 192 -15.21 -11.84 6.72
N PHE A 193 -14.37 -11.70 7.74
CA PHE A 193 -13.99 -12.74 8.70
C PHE A 193 -15.19 -13.31 9.47
N ALA A 194 -16.04 -12.47 10.04
CA ALA A 194 -17.15 -12.95 10.88
C ALA A 194 -18.17 -13.81 10.11
N PRO A 195 -18.68 -13.40 8.93
CA PRO A 195 -19.52 -14.26 8.09
C PRO A 195 -18.81 -15.54 7.64
N ALA A 196 -17.54 -15.45 7.20
CA ALA A 196 -16.78 -16.62 6.75
C ALA A 196 -16.59 -17.68 7.85
N THR A 197 -16.29 -17.24 9.08
CA THR A 197 -16.09 -18.14 10.23
C THR A 197 -17.41 -18.76 10.69
N MET A 198 -18.52 -18.01 10.62
CA MET A 198 -19.85 -18.53 10.94
C MET A 198 -20.34 -19.57 9.92
N ALA A 199 -20.11 -19.30 8.63
CA ALA A 199 -20.41 -20.24 7.56
C ALA A 199 -19.61 -21.54 7.74
N ALA A 200 -18.30 -21.44 7.97
CA ALA A 200 -17.45 -22.60 8.25
C ALA A 200 -17.96 -23.45 9.42
N ALA A 201 -18.29 -22.81 10.55
CA ALA A 201 -18.81 -23.51 11.72
C ALA A 201 -20.15 -24.19 11.43
N THR A 202 -21.04 -23.53 10.69
CA THR A 202 -22.36 -24.06 10.36
C THR A 202 -22.28 -25.23 9.36
N GLU A 203 -21.46 -25.10 8.33
CA GLU A 203 -21.23 -26.17 7.34
C GLU A 203 -20.58 -27.40 7.99
N LEU A 204 -19.58 -27.20 8.84
CA LEU A 204 -18.96 -28.29 9.60
C LEU A 204 -19.97 -29.00 10.51
N ALA A 205 -20.87 -28.23 11.16
CA ALA A 205 -21.90 -28.80 12.01
C ALA A 205 -22.88 -29.67 11.22
N ILE A 206 -23.38 -29.16 10.10
CA ILE A 206 -24.34 -29.88 9.25
C ILE A 206 -23.69 -31.12 8.62
N ARG A 207 -22.50 -30.97 8.04
CA ARG A 207 -21.85 -32.03 7.26
C ARG A 207 -21.37 -33.21 8.10
N PHE A 208 -20.93 -32.94 9.31
CA PHE A 208 -20.41 -33.96 10.24
C PHE A 208 -21.40 -34.27 11.36
N ASP A 209 -22.69 -33.94 11.20
CA ASP A 209 -23.74 -34.22 12.19
C ASP A 209 -23.33 -33.86 13.63
N CYS A 210 -22.71 -32.69 13.78
CA CYS A 210 -22.30 -32.17 15.08
C CYS A 210 -23.43 -31.33 15.65
N ALA A 211 -23.71 -31.52 16.94
CA ALA A 211 -24.66 -30.68 17.66
C ALA A 211 -24.20 -29.23 17.70
N ARG A 212 -22.88 -29.03 17.74
CA ARG A 212 -22.25 -27.72 17.68
C ARG A 212 -20.85 -27.81 17.14
N VAL A 213 -20.45 -26.77 16.41
CA VAL A 213 -19.05 -26.51 16.07
C VAL A 213 -18.72 -25.08 16.49
N SER A 214 -17.62 -24.93 17.21
CA SER A 214 -17.13 -23.65 17.69
C SER A 214 -15.73 -23.41 17.14
N ILE A 215 -15.51 -22.25 16.54
CA ILE A 215 -14.20 -21.85 16.00
C ILE A 215 -13.67 -20.70 16.85
N GLY A 216 -12.46 -20.85 17.38
CA GLY A 216 -11.80 -19.83 18.19
C GLY A 216 -10.40 -19.50 17.69
N PHE A 217 -9.95 -18.29 18.03
CA PHE A 217 -8.62 -17.78 17.70
C PHE A 217 -7.91 -17.30 18.95
N THR A 218 -6.61 -17.55 19.01
CA THR A 218 -5.75 -17.12 20.12
C THR A 218 -5.64 -15.60 20.12
N ARG A 219 -5.93 -14.98 21.27
CA ARG A 219 -5.80 -13.53 21.50
C ARG A 219 -5.24 -13.30 22.89
N ARG A 220 -4.04 -12.70 22.97
CA ARG A 220 -3.29 -12.46 24.22
C ARG A 220 -3.04 -13.73 25.04
N GLY A 221 -2.76 -14.86 24.37
CA GLY A 221 -2.38 -16.12 25.02
C GLY A 221 -3.55 -17.03 25.43
N SER A 222 -4.80 -16.67 25.11
CA SER A 222 -5.98 -17.51 25.35
C SER A 222 -6.86 -17.58 24.11
N ALA A 223 -7.49 -18.73 23.85
CA ALA A 223 -8.44 -18.94 22.79
C ALA A 223 -9.75 -18.19 23.07
N ARG A 224 -10.15 -17.36 22.11
CA ARG A 224 -11.41 -16.62 22.14
C ARG A 224 -12.29 -17.13 21.00
N ILE A 225 -13.51 -17.53 21.33
CA ILE A 225 -14.48 -17.97 20.32
C ILE A 225 -14.80 -16.83 19.37
N ALA A 226 -14.69 -17.12 18.07
CA ALA A 226 -15.04 -16.22 16.98
C ALA A 226 -16.41 -16.56 16.39
N ALA A 227 -16.78 -17.84 16.33
CA ALA A 227 -18.09 -18.28 15.86
C ALA A 227 -18.54 -19.57 16.55
N ILE A 228 -19.87 -19.73 16.64
CA ILE A 228 -20.53 -20.96 17.08
C ILE A 228 -21.63 -21.25 16.06
N SER A 229 -21.68 -22.48 15.55
CA SER A 229 -22.71 -22.94 14.61
C SER A 229 -24.12 -22.59 15.11
N HIS A 230 -24.96 -22.08 14.22
CA HIS A 230 -26.37 -21.72 14.49
C HIS A 230 -26.62 -20.60 15.52
N THR A 231 -25.59 -19.86 15.98
CA THR A 231 -25.77 -18.79 16.98
C THR A 231 -25.00 -17.52 16.63
N ALA A 232 -25.71 -16.42 16.32
CA ALA A 232 -25.09 -15.14 15.97
C ALA A 232 -24.77 -14.23 17.18
N GLN A 233 -25.32 -14.50 18.36
CA GLN A 233 -25.15 -13.65 19.56
C GLN A 233 -24.75 -14.48 20.80
N PHE A 234 -23.58 -14.18 21.37
CA PHE A 234 -22.94 -14.97 22.44
C PHE A 234 -23.45 -14.68 23.86
N GLY A 235 -24.36 -13.70 24.03
CA GLY A 235 -24.68 -13.10 25.33
C GLY A 235 -25.38 -14.01 26.35
N ARG A 236 -26.01 -15.11 25.91
CA ARG A 236 -26.80 -15.99 26.79
C ARG A 236 -26.04 -17.21 27.35
N GLN A 237 -24.79 -17.46 26.94
CA GLN A 237 -24.05 -18.68 27.28
C GLN A 237 -22.57 -18.40 27.65
N MET A 238 -22.29 -17.34 28.41
CA MET A 238 -20.91 -16.95 28.75
C MET A 238 -20.08 -18.04 29.47
N GLY A 239 -20.71 -18.87 30.31
CA GLY A 239 -20.04 -19.98 30.99
C GLY A 239 -19.53 -21.05 30.01
N LEU A 240 -20.39 -21.47 29.08
CA LEU A 240 -20.07 -22.45 28.05
C LEU A 240 -19.06 -21.93 27.04
N VAL A 241 -19.19 -20.67 26.61
CA VAL A 241 -18.20 -20.00 25.75
C VAL A 241 -16.81 -19.99 26.39
N ARG A 242 -16.74 -19.80 27.71
CA ARG A 242 -15.47 -19.83 28.45
C ARG A 242 -14.90 -21.25 28.55
N ALA A 243 -15.75 -22.25 28.85
CA ALA A 243 -15.33 -23.66 28.92
C ALA A 243 -14.80 -24.17 27.57
N ILE A 244 -15.49 -23.85 26.47
CA ILE A 244 -15.02 -24.19 25.12
C ILE A 244 -13.69 -23.49 24.80
N GLY A 245 -13.53 -22.22 25.18
CA GLY A 245 -12.24 -21.53 25.06
C GLY A 245 -11.11 -22.23 25.83
N ALA A 246 -11.39 -22.71 27.05
CA ALA A 246 -10.42 -23.47 27.84
C ALA A 246 -10.09 -24.84 27.21
N ALA A 247 -11.07 -25.52 26.59
CA ALA A 247 -10.81 -26.76 25.84
C ALA A 247 -9.96 -26.50 24.59
N MET A 248 -10.15 -25.36 23.91
CA MET A 248 -9.29 -24.92 22.83
C MET A 248 -7.85 -24.68 23.29
N ASP A 249 -7.67 -23.99 24.43
CA ASP A 249 -6.34 -23.79 25.03
C ASP A 249 -5.68 -25.13 25.40
N GLU A 250 -6.43 -26.08 25.97
CA GLU A 250 -5.94 -27.41 26.32
C GLU A 250 -5.40 -28.21 25.11
N ALA A 251 -6.05 -28.09 23.94
CA ALA A 251 -5.57 -28.71 22.69
C ALA A 251 -4.38 -27.96 22.07
N ILE A 252 -4.40 -26.62 22.13
CA ILE A 252 -3.32 -25.77 21.61
C ILE A 252 -2.03 -25.97 22.41
N ASP A 253 -2.13 -26.02 23.74
CA ASP A 253 -0.99 -26.18 24.65
C ASP A 253 -0.33 -27.57 24.50
N GLN A 254 -1.15 -28.60 24.27
CA GLN A 254 -0.67 -29.97 24.02
C GLN A 254 -0.27 -30.23 22.57
N ARG A 255 -0.60 -29.32 21.64
CA ARG A 255 -0.27 -29.38 20.21
C ARG A 255 -0.81 -30.63 19.51
N CYS A 256 -1.95 -31.14 19.95
CA CYS A 256 -2.59 -32.31 19.36
C CYS A 256 -4.11 -32.15 19.36
N SER A 257 -4.77 -32.92 18.48
CA SER A 257 -6.21 -33.06 18.49
C SER A 257 -6.63 -33.91 19.69
N ILE A 258 -7.62 -33.44 20.46
CA ILE A 258 -8.07 -34.07 21.72
C ILE A 258 -9.51 -34.52 21.56
N LEU A 259 -9.76 -35.83 21.74
CA LEU A 259 -11.09 -36.43 21.77
C LEU A 259 -11.44 -36.84 23.21
N TYR A 260 -12.54 -36.32 23.73
CA TYR A 260 -13.07 -36.67 25.05
C TYR A 260 -14.44 -37.35 24.94
N PRO A 261 -14.71 -38.43 25.69
CA PRO A 261 -13.85 -39.10 26.66
C PRO A 261 -12.69 -39.85 26.00
N ILE A 262 -11.53 -39.87 26.66
CA ILE A 262 -10.32 -40.54 26.17
C ILE A 262 -10.46 -42.06 26.19
N GLY A 263 -9.73 -42.73 25.28
CA GLY A 263 -9.47 -44.16 25.39
C GLY A 263 -8.60 -44.48 26.62
N VAL A 264 -8.67 -45.72 27.11
CA VAL A 264 -7.83 -46.18 28.23
C VAL A 264 -6.34 -46.05 27.82
N ASP A 265 -5.52 -45.45 28.68
CA ASP A 265 -4.05 -45.29 28.57
C ASP A 265 -3.46 -44.16 27.68
N GLU A 266 -4.22 -43.10 27.33
CA GLU A 266 -3.64 -41.93 26.64
C GLU A 266 -3.12 -40.85 27.63
N PRO A 267 -1.84 -40.42 27.56
CA PRO A 267 -1.26 -39.42 28.45
C PRO A 267 -1.62 -37.98 28.02
N ILE A 268 -2.90 -37.66 27.91
CA ILE A 268 -3.43 -36.37 27.43
C ILE A 268 -4.24 -35.70 28.56
N ALA A 269 -3.99 -34.42 28.82
CA ALA A 269 -4.80 -33.62 29.72
C ALA A 269 -6.16 -33.30 29.07
N THR A 270 -7.25 -33.61 29.76
CA THR A 270 -8.62 -33.45 29.23
C THR A 270 -9.60 -32.83 30.22
N HIS A 271 -9.10 -32.07 31.19
CA HIS A 271 -9.91 -31.46 32.24
C HIS A 271 -10.92 -30.46 31.64
N ALA A 272 -10.47 -29.58 30.74
CA ALA A 272 -11.34 -28.57 30.15
C ALA A 272 -12.33 -29.20 29.16
N HIS A 273 -11.91 -30.20 28.39
CA HIS A 273 -12.81 -30.99 27.54
C HIS A 273 -13.90 -31.72 28.35
N GLY A 274 -13.55 -32.26 29.51
CA GLY A 274 -14.51 -32.87 30.43
C GLY A 274 -15.52 -31.88 31.01
N GLU A 275 -15.11 -30.64 31.28
CA GLU A 275 -16.03 -29.58 31.71
C GLU A 275 -17.03 -29.20 30.60
N VAL A 276 -16.57 -29.08 29.35
CA VAL A 276 -17.45 -28.84 28.19
C VAL A 276 -18.46 -29.97 28.02
N ALA A 277 -18.02 -31.23 28.11
CA ALA A 277 -18.88 -32.40 28.01
C ALA A 277 -19.98 -32.42 29.09
N ARG A 278 -19.64 -32.12 30.35
CA ARG A 278 -20.60 -32.05 31.47
C ARG A 278 -21.64 -30.96 31.26
N LEU A 279 -21.23 -29.78 30.80
CA LEU A 279 -22.13 -28.65 30.52
C LEU A 279 -23.11 -28.94 29.36
N GLN A 280 -22.87 -29.99 28.57
CA GLN A 280 -23.68 -30.38 27.41
C GLN A 280 -24.26 -31.80 27.54
N HIS A 281 -24.50 -32.28 28.76
CA HIS A 281 -25.16 -33.56 29.04
C HIS A 281 -24.36 -34.81 28.60
N ASP A 282 -23.05 -34.83 28.85
CA ASP A 282 -22.13 -35.96 28.64
C ASP A 282 -22.03 -36.43 27.17
N GLY A 283 -21.90 -35.47 26.25
CA GLY A 283 -21.57 -35.70 24.84
C GLY A 283 -20.07 -35.93 24.60
N GLN A 284 -19.70 -36.30 23.36
CA GLN A 284 -18.30 -36.33 22.94
C GLN A 284 -17.84 -34.95 22.48
N VAL A 285 -16.63 -34.58 22.85
CA VAL A 285 -16.01 -33.29 22.50
C VAL A 285 -14.68 -33.57 21.82
N LEU A 286 -14.53 -33.10 20.58
CA LEU A 286 -13.28 -33.15 19.83
C LEU A 286 -12.78 -31.73 19.61
N THR A 287 -11.53 -31.42 19.96
CA THR A 287 -10.91 -30.15 19.59
C THR A 287 -9.71 -30.39 18.70
N VAL A 288 -9.69 -29.68 17.58
CA VAL A 288 -8.64 -29.74 16.56
C VAL A 288 -7.93 -28.39 16.49
N PRO A 289 -6.64 -28.30 16.83
CA PRO A 289 -5.89 -27.05 16.79
C PRO A 289 -5.55 -26.65 15.35
N MET A 290 -5.59 -25.35 15.04
CA MET A 290 -5.27 -24.79 13.73
C MET A 290 -3.83 -24.27 13.71
N PHE A 291 -2.98 -24.89 12.89
CA PHE A 291 -1.57 -24.53 12.76
C PHE A 291 -1.31 -23.67 11.51
N VAL A 292 -0.58 -22.56 11.67
CA VAL A 292 -0.18 -21.67 10.57
C VAL A 292 1.31 -21.35 10.67
N VAL A 293 2.08 -21.84 9.70
CA VAL A 293 3.54 -21.69 9.56
C VAL A 293 4.31 -22.22 10.77
N ASP A 294 4.38 -21.47 11.86
CA ASP A 294 5.16 -21.78 13.07
C ASP A 294 4.36 -21.62 14.38
N ALA A 295 3.04 -21.38 14.30
CA ALA A 295 2.22 -21.13 15.48
C ALA A 295 0.78 -21.67 15.35
N PHE A 296 0.22 -22.10 16.47
CA PHE A 296 -1.21 -22.39 16.60
C PHE A 296 -2.00 -21.09 16.75
N VAL A 297 -2.81 -20.77 15.74
CA VAL A 297 -3.54 -19.49 15.66
C VAL A 297 -4.92 -19.56 16.32
N GLY A 298 -5.38 -20.77 16.64
CA GLY A 298 -6.70 -21.05 17.18
C GLY A 298 -7.00 -22.56 17.17
N ALA A 299 -8.26 -22.91 17.40
CA ALA A 299 -8.73 -24.29 17.35
C ALA A 299 -10.22 -24.35 16.98
N ILE A 300 -10.66 -25.52 16.54
CA ILE A 300 -12.07 -25.84 16.24
C ILE A 300 -12.52 -26.94 17.20
N THR A 301 -13.58 -26.68 17.94
CA THR A 301 -14.20 -27.64 18.87
C THR A 301 -15.51 -28.15 18.29
N PHE A 302 -15.66 -29.46 18.21
CA PHE A 302 -16.81 -30.19 17.72
C PHE A 302 -17.48 -30.91 18.87
N GLU A 303 -18.80 -30.79 18.96
CA GLU A 303 -19.61 -31.40 20.02
C GLU A 303 -20.65 -32.32 19.38
N ARG A 304 -20.72 -33.57 19.85
CA ARG A 304 -21.74 -34.55 19.44
C ARG A 304 -22.58 -35.01 20.63
N ARG A 305 -23.88 -35.26 20.38
CA ARG A 305 -24.81 -35.77 21.39
C ARG A 305 -24.45 -37.20 21.78
N ARG A 306 -24.86 -37.59 22.98
CA ARG A 306 -24.71 -38.95 23.51
C ARG A 306 -25.32 -39.98 22.54
N GLY A 307 -24.53 -40.98 22.14
CA GLY A 307 -24.92 -42.04 21.20
C GLY A 307 -24.28 -41.94 19.80
N HIS A 308 -23.71 -40.79 19.44
CA HIS A 308 -23.01 -40.60 18.16
C HIS A 308 -21.51 -40.41 18.41
N ALA A 309 -20.71 -41.48 18.23
CA ALA A 309 -19.27 -41.43 18.44
C ALA A 309 -18.53 -40.81 17.23
N PHE A 310 -17.42 -40.12 17.48
CA PHE A 310 -16.45 -39.79 16.44
C PHE A 310 -15.66 -41.04 16.06
N GLU A 311 -15.87 -41.53 14.84
CA GLU A 311 -15.04 -42.59 14.28
C GLU A 311 -13.62 -42.06 14.02
N PRO A 312 -12.56 -42.89 14.19
CA PRO A 312 -11.18 -42.45 13.96
C PRO A 312 -10.95 -41.85 12.57
N GLU A 313 -11.66 -42.34 11.56
CA GLU A 313 -11.60 -41.80 10.20
C GLU A 313 -12.14 -40.36 10.11
N ILE A 314 -13.21 -40.05 10.84
CA ILE A 314 -13.81 -38.71 10.86
C ILE A 314 -12.87 -37.73 11.56
N VAL A 315 -12.21 -38.15 12.65
CA VAL A 315 -11.23 -37.32 13.37
C VAL A 315 -10.11 -36.89 12.43
N GLN A 316 -9.55 -37.81 11.63
CA GLN A 316 -8.51 -37.49 10.65
C GLN A 316 -8.99 -36.50 9.58
N ILE A 317 -10.23 -36.64 9.11
CA ILE A 317 -10.80 -35.71 8.12
C ILE A 317 -10.96 -34.31 8.71
N LEU A 318 -11.44 -34.19 9.95
CA LEU A 318 -11.59 -32.91 10.63
C LEU A 318 -10.24 -32.23 10.88
N ASP A 319 -9.20 -33.01 11.19
CA ASP A 319 -7.82 -32.53 11.33
C ASP A 319 -7.26 -31.92 10.02
N MET A 320 -7.45 -32.64 8.91
CA MET A 320 -7.07 -32.14 7.57
C MET A 320 -7.83 -30.86 7.22
N ILE A 321 -9.13 -30.82 7.50
CA ILE A 321 -9.98 -29.68 7.21
C ILE A 321 -9.56 -28.46 8.03
N ALA A 322 -9.37 -28.60 9.34
CA ALA A 322 -8.94 -27.51 10.21
C ALA A 322 -7.58 -26.93 9.78
N THR A 323 -6.66 -27.81 9.36
CA THR A 323 -5.36 -27.43 8.81
C THR A 323 -5.50 -26.63 7.52
N ALA A 324 -6.46 -26.97 6.66
CA ALA A 324 -6.69 -26.27 5.39
C ALA A 324 -7.40 -24.91 5.57
N ILE A 325 -8.45 -24.82 6.39
CA ILE A 325 -9.22 -23.58 6.57
C ILE A 325 -8.57 -22.60 7.57
N GLY A 326 -7.76 -23.09 8.50
CA GLY A 326 -7.12 -22.29 9.55
C GLY A 326 -6.32 -21.09 9.01
N PRO A 327 -5.40 -21.29 8.04
CA PRO A 327 -4.68 -20.20 7.41
C PRO A 327 -5.60 -19.18 6.72
N ILE A 328 -6.63 -19.65 6.02
CA ILE A 328 -7.57 -18.80 5.26
C ILE A 328 -8.38 -17.91 6.19
N LEU A 329 -8.92 -18.48 7.26
CA LEU A 329 -9.68 -17.74 8.27
C LEU A 329 -8.79 -16.76 9.04
N ASN A 330 -7.53 -17.14 9.33
CA ASN A 330 -6.58 -16.24 9.99
C ASN A 330 -6.21 -15.04 9.11
N GLU A 331 -6.00 -15.25 7.80
CA GLU A 331 -5.76 -14.16 6.84
C GLU A 331 -6.94 -13.18 6.77
N LYS A 332 -8.17 -13.69 6.65
CA LYS A 332 -9.38 -12.84 6.69
C LYS A 332 -9.47 -12.06 8.00
N ARG A 333 -9.13 -12.69 9.14
CA ARG A 333 -9.11 -12.04 10.46
C ARG A 333 -8.10 -10.89 10.55
N LEU A 334 -6.91 -11.05 9.96
CA LEU A 334 -5.90 -10.00 9.90
C LEU A 334 -6.35 -8.88 8.95
N ASN A 335 -7.00 -9.23 7.84
CA ASN A 335 -7.47 -8.27 6.86
C ASN A 335 -8.65 -7.42 7.32
N ASP A 336 -9.52 -7.93 8.19
CA ASP A 336 -10.64 -7.18 8.76
C ASP A 336 -10.24 -6.20 9.89
N ARG A 337 -8.96 -6.12 10.27
CA ARG A 337 -8.49 -5.14 11.26
C ARG A 337 -8.50 -3.71 10.70
N TRP A 338 -8.89 -2.75 11.54
CA TRP A 338 -8.93 -1.34 11.16
C TRP A 338 -7.55 -0.82 10.70
N LEU A 339 -7.54 0.00 9.65
CA LEU A 339 -6.31 0.45 8.97
C LEU A 339 -5.29 1.08 9.93
N ILE A 340 -5.75 1.78 10.96
CA ILE A 340 -4.89 2.44 11.97
C ILE A 340 -4.03 1.42 12.71
N PHE A 341 -4.59 0.26 13.07
CA PHE A 341 -3.83 -0.81 13.72
C PHE A 341 -2.86 -1.50 12.77
N LYS A 342 -3.22 -1.64 11.49
CA LYS A 342 -2.30 -2.18 10.46
C LYS A 342 -1.12 -1.24 10.24
N ILE A 343 -1.36 0.07 10.19
CA ILE A 343 -0.30 1.08 10.06
C ILE A 343 0.61 1.02 11.29
N GLY A 344 0.04 1.00 12.50
CA GLY A 344 0.83 0.92 13.73
C GLY A 344 1.67 -0.36 13.86
N GLU A 345 1.08 -1.52 13.55
CA GLU A 345 1.77 -2.82 13.62
C GLU A 345 2.85 -2.94 12.53
N SER A 346 2.58 -2.43 11.32
CA SER A 346 3.57 -2.32 10.24
C SER A 346 4.72 -1.37 10.62
N LEU A 347 4.40 -0.22 11.23
CA LEU A 347 5.39 0.73 11.73
C LEU A 347 6.27 0.08 12.80
N TRP A 348 5.68 -0.66 13.74
CA TRP A 348 6.40 -1.35 14.80
C TRP A 348 7.27 -2.50 14.27
N GLN A 349 6.78 -3.24 13.28
CA GLN A 349 7.57 -4.25 12.57
C GLN A 349 8.73 -3.63 11.80
N GLN A 350 8.52 -2.47 11.16
CA GLN A 350 9.61 -1.74 10.52
C GLN A 350 10.64 -1.22 11.52
N ILE A 351 10.21 -0.74 12.69
CA ILE A 351 11.12 -0.35 13.79
C ILE A 351 11.92 -1.56 14.29
N LYS A 352 11.27 -2.71 14.52
CA LYS A 352 11.96 -3.95 14.88
C LYS A 352 12.96 -4.40 13.81
N ARG A 353 12.60 -4.28 12.53
CA ARG A 353 13.49 -4.59 11.40
C ARG A 353 14.64 -3.60 11.27
N LEU A 354 14.43 -2.32 11.62
CA LEU A 354 15.49 -1.31 11.65
C LEU A 354 16.49 -1.58 12.78
N LEU A 355 16.02 -2.07 13.93
CA LEU A 355 16.85 -2.42 15.09
C LEU A 355 17.47 -3.83 15.02
N GLY A 356 16.90 -4.73 14.21
CA GLY A 356 17.38 -6.11 14.06
C GLY A 356 18.75 -6.25 13.37
N PRO A 357 19.38 -7.44 13.48
CA PRO A 357 20.60 -7.78 12.73
C PRO A 357 20.26 -8.00 11.25
N GLY A 358 21.04 -7.43 10.32
CA GLY A 358 20.95 -7.73 8.88
C GLY A 358 20.58 -6.57 7.93
N TYR A 359 20.16 -5.40 8.41
CA TYR A 359 19.74 -4.28 7.54
C TYR A 359 20.60 -3.01 7.68
N THR A 360 21.92 -3.12 7.44
CA THR A 360 22.88 -2.00 7.53
C THR A 360 22.51 -0.80 6.66
N GLY A 361 22.05 -1.02 5.42
CA GLY A 361 21.63 0.07 4.53
C GLY A 361 20.46 0.91 5.07
N ARG A 362 19.48 0.28 5.72
CA ARG A 362 18.35 1.00 6.34
C ARG A 362 18.76 1.78 7.57
N LYS A 363 19.73 1.25 8.34
CA LYS A 363 20.31 1.97 9.49
C LYS A 363 21.04 3.23 9.04
N LEU A 364 21.86 3.14 7.98
CA LEU A 364 22.53 4.31 7.39
C LEU A 364 21.52 5.33 6.85
N ALA A 365 20.46 4.88 6.18
CA ALA A 365 19.40 5.76 5.72
C ALA A 365 18.68 6.46 6.88
N ALA A 366 18.34 5.74 7.96
CA ALA A 366 17.72 6.33 9.14
C ALA A 366 18.63 7.32 9.87
N ILE A 367 19.93 7.03 9.97
CA ILE A 367 20.93 7.96 10.51
C ILE A 367 21.06 9.19 9.61
N GLY A 368 21.12 9.02 8.30
CA GLY A 368 21.17 10.13 7.34
C GLY A 368 19.93 11.02 7.43
N LEU A 369 18.75 10.42 7.57
CA LEU A 369 17.49 11.15 7.72
C LEU A 369 17.42 11.87 9.08
N ALA A 370 17.89 11.24 10.15
CA ALA A 370 18.03 11.87 11.46
C ALA A 370 19.05 13.02 11.44
N ALA A 371 20.17 12.86 10.75
CA ALA A 371 21.18 13.89 10.56
C ALA A 371 20.64 15.07 9.73
N ALA A 372 19.88 14.81 8.66
CA ALA A 372 19.21 15.83 7.87
C ALA A 372 18.16 16.58 8.69
N ALA A 373 17.37 15.88 9.51
CA ALA A 373 16.41 16.49 10.42
C ALA A 373 17.11 17.35 11.49
N ALA A 374 18.20 16.85 12.07
CA ALA A 374 19.02 17.59 13.03
C ALA A 374 19.64 18.83 12.36
N PHE A 375 20.19 18.70 11.16
CA PHE A 375 20.73 19.82 10.39
C PHE A 375 19.65 20.88 10.15
N GLY A 376 18.46 20.49 9.67
CA GLY A 376 17.36 21.44 9.46
C GLY A 376 16.83 22.08 10.75
N TYR A 377 16.98 21.41 11.90
CA TYR A 377 16.59 21.96 13.20
C TYR A 377 17.61 22.96 13.76
N PHE A 378 18.90 22.67 13.63
CA PHE A 378 19.98 23.51 14.16
C PHE A 378 20.46 24.60 13.21
N ALA A 379 20.36 24.39 11.90
CA ALA A 379 20.79 25.39 10.92
C ALA A 379 19.74 26.49 10.78
N THR A 380 20.22 27.73 10.90
CA THR A 380 19.42 28.96 10.78
C THR A 380 19.75 29.67 9.49
N ASP A 381 18.74 30.20 8.83
CA ASP A 381 18.90 31.07 7.65
C ASP A 381 18.01 32.30 7.82
N THR A 382 18.34 33.37 7.09
CA THR A 382 17.55 34.60 7.10
C THR A 382 16.29 34.40 6.27
N TYR A 383 15.13 34.47 6.92
CA TYR A 383 13.85 34.41 6.22
C TYR A 383 13.68 35.67 5.36
N ARG A 384 13.45 35.47 4.07
CA ARG A 384 13.26 36.55 3.09
C ARG A 384 11.87 36.47 2.50
N VAL A 385 11.17 37.60 2.47
CA VAL A 385 9.89 37.76 1.79
C VAL A 385 10.17 38.25 0.37
N ASN A 386 9.66 37.52 -0.62
CA ASN A 386 9.78 37.90 -2.03
C ASN A 386 8.57 38.74 -2.42
N ALA A 387 8.80 39.85 -3.12
CA ALA A 387 7.75 40.75 -3.58
C ALA A 387 8.07 41.26 -4.99
N ASP A 388 7.05 41.41 -5.82
CA ASP A 388 7.21 42.07 -7.11
C ASP A 388 7.42 43.56 -6.86
N ALA A 389 8.45 44.14 -7.46
CA ALA A 389 8.88 45.51 -7.22
C ALA A 389 8.79 46.35 -8.48
N GLN A 390 8.43 47.63 -8.34
CA GLN A 390 8.41 48.58 -9.42
C GLN A 390 9.00 49.92 -8.96
N ILE A 391 9.79 50.56 -9.83
CA ILE A 391 10.30 51.92 -9.56
C ILE A 391 9.23 52.94 -9.89
N GLU A 392 8.89 53.78 -8.93
CA GLU A 392 8.07 54.97 -9.12
C GLU A 392 8.87 56.23 -8.80
N GLY A 393 8.57 57.34 -9.47
CA GLY A 393 9.07 58.65 -9.06
C GLY A 393 8.41 59.06 -7.75
N SER A 394 9.18 59.60 -6.80
CA SER A 394 8.70 59.92 -5.45
C SER A 394 7.54 60.93 -5.48
N VAL A 395 7.60 61.92 -6.37
CA VAL A 395 6.58 62.97 -6.53
C VAL A 395 6.61 63.50 -7.96
N ARG A 396 5.44 63.60 -8.60
CA ARG A 396 5.27 64.37 -9.83
C ARG A 396 4.71 65.74 -9.47
N ARG A 397 5.30 66.82 -9.97
CA ARG A 397 4.82 68.18 -9.75
C ARG A 397 4.09 68.70 -10.98
N ALA A 398 2.80 68.94 -10.82
CA ALA A 398 1.98 69.61 -11.81
C ALA A 398 2.33 71.10 -11.88
N ILE A 399 2.65 71.57 -13.08
CA ILE A 399 2.80 72.98 -13.42
C ILE A 399 1.50 73.42 -14.11
N ILE A 400 0.79 74.34 -13.47
CA ILE A 400 -0.53 74.80 -13.90
C ILE A 400 -0.48 76.27 -14.33
N SER A 401 -1.41 76.69 -15.21
CA SER A 401 -1.57 78.10 -15.53
C SER A 401 -2.16 78.87 -14.36
N SER A 402 -1.61 80.06 -14.08
CA SER A 402 -2.10 80.93 -13.00
C SER A 402 -3.21 81.89 -13.44
N TYR A 403 -3.41 82.08 -14.74
CA TYR A 403 -4.40 82.99 -15.33
C TYR A 403 -4.83 82.52 -16.73
N ASP A 404 -5.88 83.13 -17.29
CA ASP A 404 -6.36 82.84 -18.64
C ASP A 404 -5.53 83.59 -19.69
N GLY A 405 -5.07 82.91 -20.74
CA GLY A 405 -4.22 83.53 -21.76
C GLY A 405 -4.00 82.66 -22.98
N PHE A 406 -3.08 83.08 -23.86
CA PHE A 406 -2.70 82.31 -25.05
C PHE A 406 -1.24 81.88 -24.96
N ILE A 407 -0.91 80.73 -25.52
CA ILE A 407 0.46 80.20 -25.53
C ILE A 407 1.26 80.94 -26.61
N GLN A 408 2.31 81.68 -26.22
CA GLN A 408 3.16 82.39 -27.16
C GLN A 408 4.30 81.50 -27.66
N GLU A 409 5.00 80.83 -26.75
CA GLU A 409 6.14 79.95 -27.05
C GLU A 409 6.14 78.71 -26.14
N ALA A 410 6.62 77.58 -26.66
CA ALA A 410 6.83 76.35 -25.91
C ALA A 410 8.26 75.86 -26.15
N LYS A 411 9.10 75.91 -25.11
CA LYS A 411 10.54 75.61 -25.16
C LYS A 411 10.87 74.20 -24.69
N ALA A 412 10.03 73.61 -23.85
CA ALA A 412 10.19 72.24 -23.34
C ALA A 412 9.05 71.32 -23.80
N ARG A 413 9.37 70.03 -23.95
CA ARG A 413 8.44 68.96 -24.32
C ARG A 413 8.61 67.75 -23.39
N ALA A 414 7.61 66.88 -23.35
CA ALA A 414 7.71 65.61 -22.65
C ALA A 414 8.94 64.81 -23.12
N GLY A 415 9.78 64.38 -22.17
CA GLY A 415 11.06 63.70 -22.41
C GLY A 415 12.29 64.60 -22.21
N ASP A 416 12.14 65.92 -22.16
CA ASP A 416 13.27 66.83 -21.94
C ASP A 416 13.68 66.88 -20.46
N VAL A 417 14.99 67.00 -20.22
CA VAL A 417 15.56 67.26 -18.89
C VAL A 417 15.74 68.76 -18.72
N VAL A 418 15.16 69.31 -17.66
CA VAL A 418 15.14 70.75 -17.34
C VAL A 418 15.80 71.00 -15.99
N LYS A 419 16.45 72.15 -15.85
CA LYS A 419 17.01 72.64 -14.59
C LYS A 419 16.06 73.62 -13.92
N SER A 420 16.20 73.78 -12.61
CA SER A 420 15.46 74.77 -11.83
C SER A 420 15.66 76.17 -12.43
N GLY A 421 14.55 76.83 -12.75
CA GLY A 421 14.52 78.16 -13.37
C GLY A 421 14.51 78.15 -14.90
N ASP A 422 14.69 77.00 -15.56
CA ASP A 422 14.58 76.91 -17.02
C ASP A 422 13.15 77.25 -17.45
N GLU A 423 13.03 78.07 -18.51
CA GLU A 423 11.74 78.46 -19.06
C GLU A 423 11.17 77.33 -19.93
N LEU A 424 9.99 76.84 -19.54
CA LEU A 424 9.27 75.75 -20.19
C LEU A 424 8.38 76.28 -21.31
N ALA A 425 7.65 77.35 -21.01
CA ALA A 425 6.74 78.02 -21.93
C ALA A 425 6.52 79.48 -21.52
N THR A 426 6.12 80.29 -22.50
CA THR A 426 5.78 81.69 -22.30
C THR A 426 4.36 81.92 -22.79
N LEU A 427 3.53 82.53 -21.95
CA LEU A 427 2.18 82.96 -22.32
C LEU A 427 2.22 84.40 -22.84
N GLU A 428 1.29 84.73 -23.73
CA GLU A 428 1.16 86.07 -24.30
C GLU A 428 0.86 87.10 -23.20
N ASP A 429 1.66 88.18 -23.17
CA ASP A 429 1.62 89.21 -22.13
C ASP A 429 1.15 90.58 -22.66
N ARG A 430 0.76 90.69 -23.94
CA ARG A 430 0.44 91.98 -24.60
C ARG A 430 -0.60 92.80 -23.87
N GLU A 431 -1.68 92.15 -23.41
CA GLU A 431 -2.74 92.83 -22.65
C GLU A 431 -2.23 93.34 -21.30
N LEU A 432 -1.46 92.52 -20.58
CA LEU A 432 -0.84 92.90 -19.30
C LEU A 432 0.19 94.02 -19.49
N ALA A 433 0.98 93.99 -20.56
CA ALA A 433 1.96 95.03 -20.89
C ALA A 433 1.26 96.36 -21.21
N LEU A 434 0.13 96.33 -21.92
CA LEU A 434 -0.69 97.50 -22.18
C LEU A 434 -1.32 98.04 -20.90
N GLU A 435 -1.82 97.17 -20.03
CA GLU A 435 -2.38 97.56 -18.73
C GLU A 435 -1.31 98.20 -17.83
N ARG A 436 -0.13 97.60 -17.76
CA ARG A 436 1.04 98.15 -17.06
C ARG A 436 1.37 99.56 -17.56
N LEU A 437 1.38 99.78 -18.88
CA LEU A 437 1.65 101.09 -19.47
C LEU A 437 0.59 102.13 -19.09
N ARG A 438 -0.69 101.74 -19.05
CA ARG A 438 -1.79 102.62 -18.60
C ARG A 438 -1.58 103.06 -17.15
N TRP A 439 -1.31 102.12 -16.25
CA TRP A 439 -1.07 102.44 -14.83
C TRP A 439 0.21 103.24 -14.62
N ALA A 440 1.28 102.98 -15.38
CA ALA A 440 2.51 103.77 -15.33
C ALA A 440 2.26 105.23 -15.75
N THR A 441 1.46 105.44 -16.80
CA THR A 441 1.05 106.77 -17.25
C THR A 441 0.18 107.46 -16.20
N GLN A 442 -0.78 106.75 -15.61
CA GLN A 442 -1.67 107.27 -14.57
C GLN A 442 -0.87 107.69 -13.32
N ARG A 443 0.07 106.86 -12.89
CA ARG A 443 1.00 107.15 -11.79
C ARG A 443 1.84 108.40 -12.08
N GLN A 444 2.29 108.58 -13.32
CA GLN A 444 3.03 109.78 -13.73
C GLN A 444 2.16 111.04 -13.70
N GLN A 445 0.89 110.96 -14.11
CA GLN A 445 -0.06 112.07 -14.01
C GLN A 445 -0.27 112.47 -12.55
N TYR A 446 -0.52 111.49 -11.66
CA TYR A 446 -0.65 111.75 -10.23
C TYR A 446 0.63 112.32 -9.61
N SER A 447 1.82 111.90 -10.07
CA SER A 447 3.08 112.50 -9.63
C SER A 447 3.15 114.00 -9.98
N PHE A 448 2.74 114.38 -11.19
CA PHE A 448 2.70 115.79 -11.60
C PHE A 448 1.66 116.59 -10.80
N GLU A 449 0.48 116.01 -10.55
CA GLU A 449 -0.56 116.61 -9.71
C GLU A 449 -0.10 116.78 -8.26
N TYR A 450 0.65 115.81 -7.74
CA TYR A 450 1.25 115.85 -6.42
C TYR A 450 2.25 117.01 -6.31
N ASP A 451 3.14 117.16 -7.30
CA ASP A 451 4.11 118.26 -7.35
C ASP A 451 3.40 119.63 -7.41
N LYS A 452 2.30 119.73 -8.18
CA LYS A 452 1.46 120.93 -8.26
C LYS A 452 0.75 121.23 -6.93
N ALA A 453 0.20 120.21 -6.28
CA ALA A 453 -0.45 120.33 -4.97
C ALA A 453 0.54 120.72 -3.86
N LEU A 454 1.79 120.23 -3.95
CA LEU A 454 2.90 120.60 -3.08
C LEU A 454 3.30 122.06 -3.28
N ALA A 455 3.44 122.51 -4.53
CA ALA A 455 3.75 123.90 -4.87
C ALA A 455 2.66 124.88 -4.40
N THR A 456 1.39 124.48 -4.46
CA THR A 456 0.23 125.30 -4.04
C THR A 456 -0.14 125.16 -2.55
N ARG A 457 0.58 124.33 -1.78
CA ARG A 457 0.41 124.11 -0.32
C ARG A 457 -1.01 123.71 0.10
N GLN A 458 -1.64 122.79 -0.61
CA GLN A 458 -2.96 122.27 -0.27
C GLN A 458 -2.87 120.89 0.42
N PRO A 459 -2.85 120.81 1.77
CA PRO A 459 -2.55 119.57 2.49
C PRO A 459 -3.59 118.46 2.28
N ALA A 460 -4.87 118.81 2.11
CA ALA A 460 -5.93 117.85 1.80
C ALA A 460 -5.71 117.21 0.41
N THR A 461 -5.38 118.02 -0.60
CA THR A 461 -5.11 117.56 -1.97
C THR A 461 -3.86 116.69 -2.03
N ILE A 462 -2.79 117.05 -1.30
CA ILE A 462 -1.55 116.25 -1.20
C ILE A 462 -1.85 114.83 -0.68
N ASN A 463 -2.63 114.71 0.40
CA ASN A 463 -2.96 113.40 0.97
C ASN A 463 -3.83 112.54 0.04
N VAL A 464 -4.74 113.16 -0.71
CA VAL A 464 -5.59 112.46 -1.70
C VAL A 464 -4.73 111.96 -2.87
N VAL A 465 -3.92 112.83 -3.48
CA VAL A 465 -3.08 112.45 -4.62
C VAL A 465 -2.00 111.45 -4.21
N LYS A 466 -1.44 111.57 -3.00
CA LYS A 466 -0.52 110.56 -2.45
C LYS A 466 -1.18 109.18 -2.37
N SER A 467 -2.40 109.10 -1.87
CA SER A 467 -3.17 107.85 -1.83
C SER A 467 -3.43 107.28 -3.23
N GLN A 468 -3.62 108.15 -4.24
CA GLN A 468 -3.80 107.75 -5.64
C GLN A 468 -2.49 107.23 -6.27
N ILE A 469 -1.34 107.82 -5.92
CA ILE A 469 -0.02 107.29 -6.30
C ILE A 469 0.19 105.92 -5.66
N ASP A 470 -0.06 105.79 -4.36
CA ASP A 470 0.09 104.51 -3.64
C ASP A 470 -0.82 103.42 -4.24
N GLN A 471 -2.05 103.77 -4.64
CA GLN A 471 -2.96 102.86 -5.36
C GLN A 471 -2.41 102.45 -6.73
N ALA A 472 -1.90 103.40 -7.52
CA ALA A 472 -1.33 103.11 -8.83
C ALA A 472 -0.06 102.26 -8.74
N ASP A 473 0.80 102.52 -7.75
CA ASP A 473 2.00 101.72 -7.47
C ASP A 473 1.63 100.29 -7.04
N ALA A 474 0.59 100.12 -6.21
CA ALA A 474 0.08 98.80 -5.84
C ALA A 474 -0.44 98.00 -7.04
N GLN A 475 -1.14 98.67 -7.96
CA GLN A 475 -1.65 98.03 -9.18
C GLN A 475 -0.54 97.70 -10.18
N LEU A 476 0.45 98.58 -10.32
CA LEU A 476 1.66 98.30 -11.12
C LEU A 476 2.38 97.06 -10.59
N LYS A 477 2.56 96.94 -9.26
CA LYS A 477 3.18 95.77 -8.64
C LYS A 477 2.39 94.49 -8.92
N LEU A 478 1.05 94.55 -8.84
CA LEU A 478 0.19 93.41 -9.13
C LEU A 478 0.33 92.96 -10.60
N ILE A 479 0.35 93.90 -11.54
CA ILE A 479 0.53 93.60 -12.97
C ILE A 479 1.94 93.08 -13.25
N ASP A 480 2.98 93.65 -12.62
CA ASP A 480 4.36 93.16 -12.73
C ASP A 480 4.47 91.70 -12.24
N GLU A 481 3.79 91.34 -11.15
CA GLU A 481 3.70 89.95 -10.69
C GLU A 481 2.95 89.05 -11.66
N GLN A 482 1.86 89.53 -12.29
CA GLN A 482 1.14 88.77 -13.32
C GLN A 482 2.00 88.55 -14.57
N ILE A 483 2.73 89.57 -15.02
CA ILE A 483 3.69 89.46 -16.12
C ILE A 483 4.81 88.48 -15.76
N GLY A 484 5.31 88.52 -14.52
CA GLY A 484 6.28 87.54 -14.04
C GLY A 484 5.76 86.09 -14.15
N ARG A 485 4.47 85.88 -13.92
CA ARG A 485 3.80 84.57 -14.03
C ARG A 485 3.46 84.15 -15.46
N THR A 486 3.64 85.00 -16.47
CA THR A 486 3.50 84.59 -17.89
C THR A 486 4.60 83.63 -18.31
N ARG A 487 5.76 83.72 -17.65
CA ARG A 487 6.92 82.85 -17.87
C ARG A 487 6.80 81.63 -16.96
N ILE A 488 6.51 80.50 -17.58
CA ILE A 488 6.37 79.22 -16.88
C ILE A 488 7.76 78.60 -16.78
N VAL A 489 8.30 78.53 -15.57
CA VAL A 489 9.64 77.99 -15.29
C VAL A 489 9.60 76.68 -14.52
N ALA A 490 10.63 75.86 -14.66
CA ALA A 490 10.80 74.64 -13.87
C ALA A 490 11.11 74.97 -12.40
N PRO A 491 10.38 74.40 -11.41
CA PRO A 491 10.60 74.67 -9.99
C PRO A 491 11.79 73.92 -9.38
N PHE A 492 12.30 72.89 -10.07
CA PHE A 492 13.44 72.07 -9.67
C PHE A 492 14.02 71.33 -10.88
N ASP A 493 15.21 70.75 -10.72
CA ASP A 493 15.86 69.91 -11.73
C ASP A 493 15.09 68.58 -11.94
N GLY A 494 14.63 68.29 -13.15
CA GLY A 494 13.78 67.13 -13.39
C GLY A 494 13.55 66.78 -14.85
N LEU A 495 12.81 65.70 -15.06
CA LEU A 495 12.35 65.24 -16.37
C LEU A 495 10.90 65.66 -16.57
N VAL A 496 10.58 66.26 -17.72
CA VAL A 496 9.19 66.53 -18.11
C VAL A 496 8.53 65.20 -18.49
N VAL A 497 7.61 64.73 -17.64
CA VAL A 497 6.89 63.45 -17.81
C VAL A 497 5.78 63.59 -18.84
N SER A 498 5.04 64.70 -18.78
CA SER A 498 3.91 64.98 -19.67
C SER A 498 3.76 66.49 -19.92
N GLY A 499 3.18 66.84 -21.07
CA GLY A 499 3.03 68.22 -21.55
C GLY A 499 3.80 68.47 -22.84
N ASP A 500 3.08 68.71 -23.94
CA ASP A 500 3.63 69.20 -25.20
C ASP A 500 2.77 70.36 -25.72
N LEU A 501 3.16 71.57 -25.33
CA LEU A 501 2.48 72.79 -25.75
C LEU A 501 2.92 73.26 -27.14
N SER A 502 3.93 72.62 -27.76
CA SER A 502 4.43 73.05 -29.08
C SER A 502 3.38 72.91 -30.19
N GLN A 503 2.44 71.99 -30.02
CA GLN A 503 1.32 71.77 -30.94
C GLN A 503 0.12 72.70 -30.66
N ARG A 504 0.13 73.41 -29.53
CA ARG A 504 -0.93 74.32 -29.07
C ARG A 504 -0.48 75.78 -29.04
N ILE A 505 0.62 76.12 -29.70
CA ILE A 505 1.07 77.52 -29.83
C ILE A 505 -0.05 78.35 -30.46
N GLY A 506 -0.39 79.48 -29.84
CA GLY A 506 -1.55 80.32 -30.17
C GLY A 506 -2.89 79.83 -29.62
N GLY A 507 -2.95 78.65 -29.01
CA GLY A 507 -4.13 78.12 -28.33
C GLY A 507 -4.36 78.81 -26.99
N SER A 508 -5.63 78.86 -26.56
CA SER A 508 -5.99 79.39 -25.24
C SER A 508 -5.68 78.38 -24.12
N VAL A 509 -5.35 78.92 -22.96
CA VAL A 509 -5.21 78.20 -21.69
C VAL A 509 -6.07 78.87 -20.62
N SER A 510 -6.63 78.07 -19.73
CA SER A 510 -7.42 78.56 -18.60
C SER A 510 -6.65 78.48 -17.28
N ARG A 511 -7.02 79.33 -16.33
CA ARG A 511 -6.51 79.29 -14.96
C ARG A 511 -6.76 77.91 -14.34
N GLY A 512 -5.70 77.31 -13.81
CA GLY A 512 -5.71 75.96 -13.24
C GLY A 512 -5.49 74.83 -14.24
N GLU A 513 -5.41 75.13 -15.55
CA GLU A 513 -5.09 74.12 -16.56
C GLU A 513 -3.69 73.56 -16.37
N LEU A 514 -3.56 72.23 -16.44
CA LEU A 514 -2.28 71.52 -16.38
C LEU A 514 -1.49 71.75 -17.67
N LEU A 515 -0.30 72.36 -17.53
CA LEU A 515 0.59 72.65 -18.65
C LEU A 515 1.68 71.58 -18.79
N TYR A 516 2.35 71.27 -17.68
CA TYR A 516 3.44 70.30 -17.62
C TYR A 516 3.39 69.47 -16.33
N GLU A 517 3.99 68.28 -16.36
CA GLU A 517 4.22 67.46 -15.19
C GLU A 517 5.72 67.11 -15.10
N ILE A 518 6.38 67.49 -14.02
CA ILE A 518 7.83 67.33 -13.85
C ILE A 518 8.12 66.35 -12.71
N ALA A 519 8.98 65.38 -12.95
CA ALA A 519 9.45 64.43 -11.95
C ALA A 519 10.95 64.63 -11.65
N PRO A 520 11.37 64.61 -10.37
CA PRO A 520 12.79 64.62 -10.00
C PRO A 520 13.53 63.41 -10.59
N LEU A 521 14.80 63.60 -10.97
CA LEU A 521 15.65 62.52 -11.52
C LEU A 521 16.33 61.65 -10.46
N THR A 522 16.43 62.12 -9.21
CA THR A 522 17.28 61.51 -8.18
C THR A 522 16.50 60.86 -7.04
N ASP A 523 15.18 61.02 -7.00
CA ASP A 523 14.34 60.57 -5.90
C ASP A 523 13.33 59.53 -6.39
N TYR A 524 13.80 58.28 -6.45
CA TYR A 524 13.01 57.11 -6.81
C TYR A 524 12.62 56.35 -5.55
N ARG A 525 11.35 55.94 -5.50
CA ARG A 525 10.86 54.97 -4.51
C ARG A 525 10.58 53.65 -5.18
N VAL A 526 10.83 52.56 -4.47
CA VAL A 526 10.50 51.21 -4.92
C VAL A 526 9.20 50.82 -4.27
N VAL A 527 8.20 50.53 -5.09
CA VAL A 527 6.91 50.02 -4.67
C VAL A 527 6.92 48.51 -4.79
N MET A 528 6.77 47.82 -3.68
CA MET A 528 6.76 46.36 -3.58
C MET A 528 5.35 45.85 -3.30
N GLN A 529 4.93 44.81 -4.00
CA GLN A 529 3.65 44.13 -3.81
C GLN A 529 3.88 42.85 -3.00
N VAL A 530 3.51 42.87 -1.72
CA VAL A 530 3.70 41.76 -0.77
C VAL A 530 2.39 40.99 -0.60
N ASP A 531 2.43 39.65 -0.64
CA ASP A 531 1.26 38.78 -0.39
C ASP A 531 0.72 38.97 1.04
N GLU A 532 -0.61 39.04 1.20
CA GLU A 532 -1.29 39.15 2.49
C GLU A 532 -0.82 38.11 3.51
N ARG A 533 -0.41 36.91 3.08
CA ARG A 533 0.07 35.86 4.00
C ARG A 533 1.42 36.20 4.65
N GLN A 534 2.19 37.10 4.05
CA GLN A 534 3.55 37.44 4.46
C GLN A 534 3.68 38.87 4.98
N ILE A 535 2.68 39.74 4.77
CA ILE A 535 2.74 41.16 5.17
C ILE A 535 2.94 41.34 6.68
N ALA A 536 2.43 40.43 7.51
CA ALA A 536 2.54 40.50 8.96
C ALA A 536 3.99 40.41 9.48
N ASP A 537 4.92 39.85 8.69
CA ASP A 537 6.34 39.80 9.05
C ASP A 537 7.11 41.07 8.61
N VAL A 538 6.54 41.85 7.69
CA VAL A 538 7.21 43.03 7.13
C VAL A 538 7.02 44.21 8.08
N SER A 539 8.11 44.92 8.37
CA SER A 539 8.12 46.08 9.26
C SER A 539 8.98 47.20 8.70
N GLU A 540 8.64 48.44 9.05
CA GLU A 540 9.41 49.62 8.65
C GLU A 540 10.86 49.54 9.19
N GLY A 541 11.83 49.98 8.38
CA GLY A 541 13.26 49.91 8.67
C GLY A 541 13.94 48.59 8.32
N GLN A 542 13.21 47.55 7.90
CA GLN A 542 13.82 46.31 7.41
C GLN A 542 14.62 46.56 6.14
N LYS A 543 15.76 45.87 6.02
CA LYS A 543 16.63 45.93 4.84
C LYS A 543 16.25 44.85 3.84
N GLY A 544 16.45 45.13 2.56
CA GLY A 544 16.26 44.18 1.49
C GLY A 544 17.17 44.47 0.30
N GLU A 545 17.03 43.63 -0.71
CA GLU A 545 17.69 43.79 -1.99
C GLU A 545 16.64 43.71 -3.09
N VAL A 546 16.79 44.52 -4.14
CA VAL A 546 15.97 44.44 -5.36
C VAL A 546 16.86 44.27 -6.57
N ILE A 547 16.41 43.42 -7.48
CA ILE A 547 17.00 43.25 -8.81
C ILE A 547 15.93 43.62 -9.83
N PHE A 548 16.27 44.50 -10.78
CA PHE A 548 15.36 44.90 -11.85
C PHE A 548 15.57 44.05 -13.09
N ALA A 549 14.50 43.73 -13.81
CA ALA A 549 14.56 42.91 -15.02
C ALA A 549 15.48 43.51 -16.10
N SER A 550 15.62 44.84 -16.14
CA SER A 550 16.51 45.56 -17.05
C SER A 550 17.98 45.55 -16.62
N LEU A 551 18.28 45.18 -15.37
CA LEU A 551 19.62 45.20 -14.76
C LEU A 551 19.80 43.95 -13.86
N PRO A 552 19.80 42.73 -14.41
CA PRO A 552 19.81 41.50 -13.61
C PRO A 552 21.13 41.23 -12.86
N GLU A 553 22.23 41.87 -13.26
CA GLU A 553 23.55 41.72 -12.64
C GLU A 553 23.79 42.69 -11.47
N GLU A 554 22.96 43.74 -11.35
CA GLU A 554 23.12 44.78 -10.33
C GLU A 554 22.10 44.56 -9.19
N HIS A 555 22.61 44.50 -7.96
CA HIS A 555 21.80 44.42 -6.74
C HIS A 555 21.67 45.81 -6.12
N PHE A 556 20.44 46.25 -5.85
CA PHE A 556 20.19 47.53 -5.18
C PHE A 556 19.70 47.28 -3.75
N GLU A 557 20.41 47.86 -2.78
CA GLU A 557 19.97 47.85 -1.38
C GLU A 557 18.75 48.77 -1.21
N LEU A 558 17.71 48.23 -0.57
CA LEU A 558 16.48 48.94 -0.23
C LEU A 558 16.24 48.89 1.26
N THR A 559 15.62 49.94 1.78
CA THR A 559 15.09 49.97 3.15
C THR A 559 13.58 50.20 3.09
N VAL A 560 12.82 49.37 3.81
CA VAL A 560 11.37 49.50 3.91
C VAL A 560 11.04 50.82 4.62
N GLY A 561 10.33 51.70 3.94
CA GLY A 561 9.97 53.02 4.45
C GLY A 561 8.57 53.03 5.05
N LYS A 562 7.55 52.71 4.23
CA LYS A 562 6.15 52.82 4.63
C LYS A 562 5.34 51.64 4.12
N ILE A 563 4.44 51.12 4.96
CA ILE A 563 3.49 50.07 4.59
C ILE A 563 2.11 50.70 4.43
N THR A 564 1.49 50.57 3.25
CA THR A 564 0.12 51.04 3.02
C THR A 564 -0.87 49.98 3.52
N PRO A 565 -1.69 50.26 4.54
CA PRO A 565 -2.55 49.26 5.19
C PRO A 565 -3.85 49.03 4.40
N VAL A 566 -3.77 48.96 3.07
CA VAL A 566 -4.90 48.73 2.17
C VAL A 566 -4.49 47.66 1.17
N ALA A 567 -5.18 46.52 1.20
CA ALA A 567 -4.98 45.45 0.25
C ALA A 567 -5.59 45.81 -1.12
N GLN A 568 -4.87 45.50 -2.19
CA GLN A 568 -5.37 45.57 -3.56
C GLN A 568 -5.56 44.15 -4.07
N ALA A 569 -6.75 43.85 -4.59
CA ALA A 569 -7.03 42.57 -5.24
C ALA A 569 -6.47 42.60 -6.67
N LYS A 570 -5.46 41.78 -6.94
CA LYS A 570 -4.84 41.64 -8.26
C LYS A 570 -4.60 40.16 -8.55
N ASP A 571 -5.05 39.70 -9.71
CA ASP A 571 -4.92 38.30 -10.16
C ASP A 571 -5.46 37.26 -9.15
N GLY A 572 -6.54 37.61 -8.44
CA GLY A 572 -7.15 36.74 -7.43
C GLY A 572 -6.36 36.60 -6.12
N LYS A 573 -5.34 37.44 -5.92
CA LYS A 573 -4.57 37.55 -4.67
C LYS A 573 -4.74 38.92 -4.06
N ASN A 574 -4.70 38.97 -2.72
CA ASN A 574 -4.64 40.22 -1.99
C ASN A 574 -3.18 40.60 -1.78
N LEU A 575 -2.78 41.75 -2.32
CA LEU A 575 -1.43 42.28 -2.24
C LEU A 575 -1.43 43.59 -1.46
N PHE A 576 -0.43 43.76 -0.59
CA PHE A 576 -0.19 44.99 0.15
C PHE A 576 0.95 45.77 -0.49
N GLN A 577 0.76 47.08 -0.59
CA GLN A 577 1.75 47.98 -1.17
C GLN A 577 2.73 48.45 -0.08
N VAL A 578 4.01 48.12 -0.27
CA VAL A 578 5.11 48.52 0.62
C VAL A 578 6.06 49.42 -0.14
N GLU A 579 6.28 50.63 0.36
CA GLU A 579 7.19 51.61 -0.23
C GLU A 579 8.57 51.50 0.44
N GLY A 580 9.62 51.42 -0.36
CA GLY A 580 11.00 51.41 0.09
C GLY A 580 11.84 52.49 -0.61
N SER A 581 12.85 52.98 0.09
CA SER A 581 13.86 53.89 -0.46
C SER A 581 15.11 53.11 -0.85
N LEU A 582 15.67 53.42 -2.02
CA LEU A 582 16.98 52.90 -2.42
C LEU A 582 18.10 53.67 -1.73
N THR A 583 19.10 52.97 -1.22
CA THR A 583 20.29 53.62 -0.63
C THR A 583 21.27 54.09 -1.71
N GLN A 584 21.24 53.45 -2.88
CA GLN A 584 22.09 53.77 -4.02
C GLN A 584 21.22 54.07 -5.24
N THR A 585 21.35 55.28 -5.79
CA THR A 585 20.68 55.68 -7.02
C THR A 585 21.66 55.56 -8.19
N SER A 586 21.35 54.71 -9.16
CA SER A 586 22.12 54.59 -10.41
C SER A 586 21.48 55.46 -11.51
N PRO A 587 22.28 56.17 -12.34
CA PRO A 587 21.76 56.97 -13.46
C PRO A 587 21.15 56.11 -14.57
N ARG A 588 21.20 54.78 -14.48
CA ARG A 588 20.53 53.85 -15.40
C ARG A 588 19.10 53.53 -14.98
N LEU A 589 18.72 53.81 -13.73
CA LEU A 589 17.37 53.59 -13.23
C LEU A 589 16.40 54.54 -13.93
N ARG A 590 15.25 54.01 -14.33
CA ARG A 590 14.15 54.79 -14.92
C ARG A 590 12.84 54.44 -14.22
N PRO A 591 11.93 55.41 -14.04
CA PRO A 591 10.57 55.11 -13.59
C PRO A 591 9.91 54.04 -14.46
N GLY A 592 9.14 53.16 -13.83
CA GLY A 592 8.40 52.10 -14.51
C GLY A 592 9.16 50.77 -14.64
N MET A 593 10.44 50.70 -14.30
CA MET A 593 11.19 49.43 -14.26
C MET A 593 10.57 48.45 -13.27
N ILE A 594 10.44 47.19 -13.68
CA ILE A 594 9.89 46.09 -12.86
C ILE A 594 11.06 45.20 -12.41
N GLY A 595 10.96 44.66 -11.20
CA GLY A 595 11.96 43.80 -10.58
C GLY A 595 11.36 42.89 -9.52
N VAL A 596 12.23 42.17 -8.82
CA VAL A 596 11.87 41.33 -7.67
C VAL A 596 12.68 41.79 -6.48
N ALA A 597 11.98 42.13 -5.40
CA ALA A 597 12.56 42.50 -4.12
C ALA A 597 12.55 41.32 -3.15
N LYS A 598 13.61 41.22 -2.35
CA LYS A 598 13.75 40.29 -1.23
C LYS A 598 13.96 41.09 0.05
N ILE A 599 12.94 41.12 0.90
CA ILE A 599 12.97 41.81 2.19
C ILE A 599 13.49 40.83 3.25
N ALA A 600 14.56 41.17 3.96
CA ALA A 600 15.09 40.36 5.06
C ALA A 600 14.29 40.63 6.34
N ILE A 601 13.73 39.57 6.93
CA ILE A 601 12.88 39.66 8.12
C ILE A 601 13.69 39.39 9.39
N ASP A 602 14.05 38.13 9.61
CA ASP A 602 14.70 37.63 10.83
C ASP A 602 15.42 36.30 10.55
N GLN A 603 16.24 35.85 11.50
CA GLN A 603 16.85 34.52 11.43
C GLN A 603 15.90 33.45 11.98
N ARG A 604 15.59 32.46 11.15
CA ARG A 604 14.70 31.35 11.51
C ARG A 604 15.37 30.01 11.25
N ARG A 605 14.90 28.97 11.93
CA ARG A 605 15.35 27.59 11.70
C ARG A 605 14.91 27.15 10.30
N LEU A 606 15.75 26.46 9.56
CA LEU A 606 15.42 25.99 8.20
C LEU A 606 14.12 25.19 8.15
N VAL A 607 13.92 24.28 9.10
CA VAL A 607 12.67 23.51 9.20
C VAL A 607 11.46 24.42 9.36
N SER A 608 11.56 25.52 10.12
CA SER A 608 10.43 26.44 10.28
C SER A 608 10.14 27.22 8.99
N ILE A 609 11.15 27.58 8.21
CA ILE A 609 10.98 28.25 6.92
C ILE A 609 10.27 27.31 5.93
N TRP A 610 10.71 26.04 5.87
CA TRP A 610 10.19 25.05 4.91
C TRP A 610 8.81 24.51 5.30
N ALA A 611 8.56 24.30 6.59
CA ALA A 611 7.29 23.76 7.08
C ALA A 611 6.18 24.82 7.12
N ARG A 612 6.51 26.10 7.09
CA ARG A 612 5.55 27.21 7.25
C ARG A 612 4.36 27.16 6.28
N PRO A 613 4.53 27.01 4.95
CA PRO A 613 3.38 26.98 4.04
C PRO A 613 2.39 25.85 4.36
N VAL A 614 2.93 24.70 4.77
CA VAL A 614 2.13 23.53 5.14
C VAL A 614 1.42 23.75 6.48
N LEU A 615 2.13 24.29 7.48
CA LEU A 615 1.59 24.56 8.81
C LEU A 615 0.51 25.64 8.77
N GLU A 616 0.71 26.72 8.01
CA GLU A 616 -0.29 27.78 7.84
C GLU A 616 -1.52 27.28 7.10
N TRP A 617 -1.34 26.50 6.03
CA TRP A 617 -2.44 25.84 5.35
C TRP A 617 -3.21 24.91 6.29
N TRP A 618 -2.51 24.09 7.09
CA TRP A 618 -3.13 23.19 8.06
C TRP A 618 -3.86 23.95 9.17
N ARG A 619 -3.30 25.04 9.66
CA ARG A 619 -3.93 25.88 10.69
C ARG A 619 -5.22 26.50 10.19
N LEU A 620 -5.23 27.01 8.96
CA LEU A 620 -6.42 27.55 8.32
C LEU A 620 -7.44 26.45 7.98
N ALA A 621 -7.00 25.31 7.47
CA ALA A 621 -7.86 24.19 7.10
C ALA A 621 -8.53 23.54 8.32
N SER A 622 -7.75 23.31 9.40
CA SER A 622 -8.27 22.80 10.66
C SER A 622 -9.25 23.77 11.31
N TRP A 623 -8.97 25.07 11.29
CA TRP A 623 -9.91 26.08 11.78
C TRP A 623 -11.21 26.13 10.95
N ARG A 624 -11.13 25.98 9.62
CA ARG A 624 -12.33 25.86 8.75
C ARG A 624 -13.19 24.63 9.03
N TRP A 625 -12.61 23.58 9.60
CA TRP A 625 -13.31 22.32 9.87
C TRP A 625 -13.75 22.18 11.33
N MET A 626 -13.26 23.04 12.23
CA MET A 626 -13.80 23.13 13.58
C MET A 626 -15.15 23.88 13.54
N PRO A 627 -16.19 23.35 14.20
CA PRO A 627 -17.54 23.95 14.21
C PRO A 627 -17.62 25.26 14.99
#